data_AF-A0AAW8R7X3-F1
#
_entry.id   AF-A0AAW8R7X3-F1
#
_cell.length_a   1.000
_cell.length_b   1.000
_cell.length_c   1.000
_cell.angle_alpha   90.00
_cell.angle_beta   90.00
_cell.angle_gamma   90.00
#
_symmetry.space_group_name_H-M   'P 1'
#
loop_
_entity.id
_entity.type
_entity.pdbx_description
1 polymer ?
#
loop_
_entity_poly.entity_id
_entity_poly.type
_entity_poly.pdbx_seq_one_letter_code
_entity_poly.pdbx_strand_id
1 'polypeptide(L)'
;MTVRQIELLNGEKVLIDTSLSLAQLTRSQKEGLLSKTFLQDMVAADKDPSKMDFDGMFNAVYIAYKNKNKATCMPLDEFKELLPVDLEAYGEIYSEILNGKLKHHEMANQLQKAVSKSNKKNSGKKPVKNYRN
;
A
#
# COMPACT_ATOMS: atom_id res chain seq x y z
N MET A 1 6.31 -5.05 18.25
CA MET A 1 5.17 -5.55 17.47
C MET A 1 4.30 -4.34 17.23
N THR A 2 4.15 -3.91 15.99
CA THR A 2 3.37 -2.71 15.67
C THR A 2 2.00 -3.19 15.22
N VAL A 3 1.09 -3.37 16.18
CA VAL A 3 -0.31 -3.69 15.90
C VAL A 3 -1.04 -2.37 15.73
N ARG A 4 -1.65 -2.15 14.57
CA ARG A 4 -2.43 -0.94 14.26
C ARG A 4 -3.88 -1.32 14.02
N GLN A 5 -4.75 -0.31 14.01
CA GLN A 5 -6.16 -0.47 13.69
C GLN A 5 -6.47 0.35 12.44
N ILE A 6 -7.23 -0.23 11.51
CA ILE A 6 -7.78 0.45 10.34
C ILE A 6 -9.29 0.46 10.49
N GLU A 7 -9.91 1.60 10.21
CA GLU A 7 -11.36 1.73 10.11
C GLU A 7 -11.77 1.53 8.64
N LEU A 8 -12.63 0.54 8.40
CA LEU A 8 -13.20 0.22 7.11
C LEU A 8 -14.40 1.14 6.82
N LEU A 9 -14.80 1.23 5.54
CA LEU A 9 -15.91 2.08 5.09
C LEU A 9 -17.27 1.69 5.69
N ASN A 10 -17.41 0.44 6.15
CA ASN A 10 -18.60 -0.03 6.87
C ASN A 10 -18.59 0.36 8.38
N GLY A 11 -17.59 1.10 8.84
CA GLY A 11 -17.39 1.47 10.25
C GLY A 11 -16.77 0.37 11.12
N GLU A 12 -16.45 -0.79 10.53
CA GLU A 12 -15.76 -1.86 11.24
C GLU A 12 -14.29 -1.49 11.44
N LYS A 13 -13.76 -1.77 12.62
CA LYS A 13 -12.36 -1.50 12.94
C LYS A 13 -11.57 -2.80 13.02
N VAL A 14 -10.68 -2.99 12.06
CA VAL A 14 -9.87 -4.20 11.94
C VAL A 14 -8.46 -3.98 12.46
N LEU A 15 -7.90 -4.98 13.13
CA LEU A 15 -6.51 -4.96 13.57
C LEU A 15 -5.60 -5.45 12.46
N ILE A 16 -4.43 -4.84 12.33
CA ILE A 16 -3.39 -5.28 11.40
C ILE A 16 -2.07 -5.50 12.15
N ASP A 17 -1.27 -6.47 11.68
CA ASP A 17 0.07 -6.73 12.19
C ASP A 17 1.07 -6.74 11.03
N THR A 18 1.97 -5.76 11.03
CA THR A 18 3.01 -5.58 10.02
C THR A 18 4.23 -6.49 10.24
N SER A 19 4.25 -7.26 11.34
CA SER A 19 5.29 -8.22 11.63
C SER A 19 5.14 -9.46 10.75
N LEU A 20 5.89 -9.53 9.66
CA LEU A 20 5.89 -10.67 8.73
C LEU A 20 7.09 -11.59 8.97
N SER A 21 6.83 -12.87 9.25
CA SER A 21 7.86 -13.90 9.16
C SER A 21 8.19 -14.23 7.70
N LEU A 22 9.41 -14.73 7.45
CA LEU A 22 9.82 -15.19 6.13
C LEU A 22 8.87 -16.26 5.55
N ALA A 23 8.33 -17.12 6.41
CA ALA A 23 7.35 -18.13 6.01
C ALA A 23 6.03 -17.51 5.54
N GLN A 24 5.54 -16.47 6.23
CA GLN A 24 4.34 -15.74 5.80
C GLN A 24 4.58 -15.00 4.50
N LEU A 25 5.73 -14.35 4.33
CA LEU A 25 6.09 -13.67 3.09
C LEU A 25 6.11 -14.65 1.90
N THR A 26 6.80 -15.78 2.06
CA THR A 26 6.88 -16.84 1.03
C THR A 26 5.49 -17.39 0.71
N ARG A 27 4.63 -17.56 1.72
CA ARG A 27 3.25 -18.00 1.52
C ARG A 27 2.45 -16.97 0.73
N SER A 28 2.53 -15.69 1.09
CA SER A 28 1.84 -14.61 0.36
C SER A 28 2.27 -14.51 -1.11
N GLN A 29 3.55 -14.78 -1.41
CA GLN A 29 4.03 -14.88 -2.79
C GLN A 29 3.45 -16.10 -3.54
N LYS A 30 3.34 -17.25 -2.86
CA LYS A 30 2.72 -18.46 -3.44
C LYS A 30 1.22 -18.28 -3.68
N GLU A 31 0.54 -17.55 -2.79
CA GLU A 31 -0.89 -17.23 -2.91
C GLU A 31 -1.17 -16.13 -3.94
N GLY A 32 -0.14 -15.58 -4.60
CA GLY A 32 -0.29 -14.52 -5.62
C GLY A 32 -0.63 -13.15 -5.04
N LEU A 33 -0.60 -12.99 -3.71
CA LEU A 33 -0.84 -11.71 -3.05
C LEU A 33 0.34 -10.75 -3.23
N LEU A 34 1.55 -11.28 -3.37
CA LEU A 34 2.76 -10.51 -3.65
C LEU A 34 3.47 -11.05 -4.88
N SER A 35 4.09 -10.17 -5.66
CA SER A 35 4.96 -10.59 -6.76
C SER A 35 6.18 -11.37 -6.21
N LYS A 36 6.75 -12.27 -7.02
CA LYS A 36 8.02 -12.93 -6.66
C LYS A 36 9.17 -11.92 -6.56
N THR A 37 9.07 -10.83 -7.32
CA THR A 37 9.97 -9.69 -7.31
C THR A 37 9.63 -8.68 -6.23
N PHE A 38 8.64 -8.93 -5.37
CA PHE A 38 8.10 -7.93 -4.42
C PHE A 38 9.18 -7.27 -3.58
N LEU A 39 10.14 -8.05 -3.06
CA LEU A 39 11.27 -7.50 -2.32
C LEU A 39 12.19 -6.62 -3.19
N GLN A 40 12.38 -6.95 -4.46
CA GLN A 40 13.16 -6.15 -5.41
C GLN A 40 12.41 -4.87 -5.81
N ASP A 41 11.11 -4.98 -6.11
CA ASP A 41 10.22 -3.86 -6.43
C ASP A 41 10.13 -2.89 -5.25
N MET A 42 10.08 -3.43 -4.03
CA MET A 42 10.16 -2.69 -2.77
C MET A 42 11.47 -1.93 -2.61
N VAL A 43 12.63 -2.59 -2.79
CA VAL A 43 13.95 -1.94 -2.69
C VAL A 43 14.14 -0.89 -3.80
N ALA A 44 13.53 -1.10 -4.96
CA ALA A 44 13.53 -0.11 -6.04
C ALA A 44 12.67 1.10 -5.69
N ALA A 45 11.51 0.90 -5.06
CA ALA A 45 10.60 1.96 -4.63
C ALA A 45 11.19 2.86 -3.54
N ASP A 46 12.05 2.32 -2.67
CA ASP A 46 12.80 3.11 -1.67
C ASP A 46 13.77 4.11 -2.32
N LYS A 47 14.35 3.75 -3.47
CA LYS A 47 15.27 4.62 -4.23
C LYS A 47 14.53 5.54 -5.21
N ASP A 48 13.43 5.06 -5.76
CA ASP A 48 12.61 5.77 -6.73
C ASP A 48 11.13 5.47 -6.47
N PRO A 49 10.43 6.37 -5.75
CA PRO A 49 9.01 6.22 -5.42
C PRO A 49 8.09 6.11 -6.64
N SER A 50 8.55 6.49 -7.84
CA SER A 50 7.77 6.34 -9.07
C SER A 50 7.65 4.88 -9.54
N LYS A 51 8.48 3.98 -9.00
CA LYS A 51 8.44 2.54 -9.26
C LYS A 51 7.59 1.78 -8.25
N MET A 52 6.83 2.49 -7.41
CA MET A 52 6.01 1.83 -6.42
C MET A 52 4.89 1.03 -7.08
N ASP A 53 4.82 -0.25 -6.71
CA ASP A 53 3.72 -1.14 -7.05
C ASP A 53 2.55 -0.87 -6.09
N PHE A 54 1.55 -0.12 -6.57
CA PHE A 54 0.35 0.19 -5.80
C PHE A 54 -0.46 -1.06 -5.46
N ASP A 55 -0.52 -2.05 -6.35
CA ASP A 55 -1.23 -3.31 -6.09
C ASP A 55 -0.50 -4.09 -4.98
N GLY A 56 0.83 -4.15 -5.05
CA GLY A 56 1.67 -4.69 -3.98
C GLY A 56 1.50 -3.95 -2.66
N MET A 57 1.31 -2.62 -2.69
CA MET A 57 1.06 -1.80 -1.50
C MET A 57 -0.29 -2.14 -0.85
N PHE A 58 -1.38 -2.21 -1.61
CA PHE A 58 -2.69 -2.60 -1.09
C PHE A 58 -2.70 -4.05 -0.59
N ASN A 59 -2.06 -4.95 -1.33
CA ASN A 59 -1.98 -6.35 -0.92
C ASN A 59 -1.14 -6.51 0.37
N ALA A 60 -0.14 -5.66 0.62
CA ALA A 60 0.61 -5.66 1.87
C ALA A 60 -0.27 -5.33 3.09
N VAL A 61 -1.22 -4.39 2.94
CA VAL A 61 -2.22 -4.06 3.98
C VAL A 61 -3.11 -5.25 4.27
N TYR A 62 -3.61 -5.91 3.22
CA TYR A 62 -4.41 -7.12 3.37
C TYR A 62 -3.64 -8.27 4.04
N ILE A 63 -2.35 -8.43 3.73
CA ILE A 63 -1.52 -9.45 4.38
C ILE A 63 -1.35 -9.15 5.87
N ALA A 64 -1.15 -7.87 6.24
CA ALA A 64 -1.08 -7.45 7.64
C ALA A 64 -2.40 -7.71 8.39
N TYR A 65 -3.54 -7.47 7.74
CA TYR A 65 -4.87 -7.81 8.22
C TYR A 65 -5.06 -9.34 8.40
N LYS A 66 -4.78 -10.12 7.35
CA LYS A 66 -4.90 -11.58 7.34
C LYS A 66 -4.03 -12.25 8.40
N ASN A 67 -2.84 -11.73 8.64
CA ASN A 67 -1.94 -12.24 9.67
C ASN A 67 -2.53 -12.12 11.07
N LYS A 68 -3.23 -11.02 11.35
CA LYS A 68 -3.82 -10.76 12.66
C LYS A 68 -5.19 -11.41 12.86
N ASN A 69 -5.96 -11.55 11.78
CA ASN A 69 -7.37 -11.98 11.81
C ASN A 69 -7.58 -13.35 11.14
N LYS A 70 -6.68 -14.32 11.32
CA LYS A 70 -6.72 -15.62 10.60
C LYS A 70 -8.06 -16.36 10.67
N ALA A 71 -8.84 -16.16 11.74
CA ALA A 71 -10.14 -16.81 11.93
C ALA A 71 -11.33 -16.01 11.38
N THR A 72 -11.17 -14.69 11.20
CA THR A 72 -12.24 -13.75 10.80
C THR A 72 -11.87 -12.93 9.57
N CYS A 73 -10.85 -13.38 8.82
CA CYS A 73 -10.34 -12.69 7.65
C CYS A 73 -11.36 -12.80 6.51
N MET A 74 -11.89 -11.66 6.08
CA MET A 74 -12.65 -11.59 4.84
C MET A 74 -11.75 -11.82 3.61
N PRO A 75 -12.30 -12.21 2.45
CA PRO A 75 -11.57 -12.32 1.18
C PRO A 75 -10.93 -10.99 0.74
N LEU A 76 -9.91 -11.07 -0.12
CA LEU A 76 -9.18 -9.90 -0.62
C LEU A 76 -10.08 -8.88 -1.31
N ASP A 77 -11.01 -9.35 -2.14
CA ASP A 77 -11.88 -8.46 -2.93
C ASP A 77 -12.85 -7.69 -2.02
N GLU A 78 -13.47 -8.39 -1.06
CA GLU A 78 -14.35 -7.78 -0.06
C GLU A 78 -13.59 -6.78 0.82
N PHE A 79 -12.35 -7.11 1.20
CA PHE A 79 -11.50 -6.18 1.94
C PHE A 79 -11.18 -4.93 1.11
N LYS A 80 -10.85 -5.08 -0.18
CA LYS A 80 -10.53 -3.95 -1.07
C LYS A 80 -11.73 -3.02 -1.30
N GLU A 81 -12.95 -3.55 -1.33
CA GLU A 81 -14.17 -2.74 -1.44
C GLU A 81 -14.43 -1.89 -0.20
N LEU A 82 -14.06 -2.40 0.98
CA LEU A 82 -14.27 -1.74 2.27
C LEU A 82 -13.06 -0.92 2.74
N LEU A 83 -11.89 -1.11 2.14
CA LEU A 83 -10.67 -0.41 2.50
C LEU A 83 -10.75 1.04 2.00
N PRO A 84 -10.65 2.06 2.87
CA PRO A 84 -10.64 3.45 2.43
C PRO A 84 -9.42 3.74 1.52
N VAL A 85 -9.36 4.91 0.88
CA VAL A 85 -8.14 5.30 0.16
C VAL A 85 -7.27 6.15 1.09
N ASP A 86 -6.32 5.51 1.77
CA ASP A 86 -5.33 6.16 2.63
C ASP A 86 -3.90 5.75 2.21
N LEU A 87 -3.42 6.38 1.14
CA LEU A 87 -2.11 6.06 0.56
C LEU A 87 -0.94 6.33 1.51
N GLU A 88 -1.11 7.24 2.47
CA GLU A 88 -0.08 7.55 3.47
C GLU A 88 0.01 6.41 4.49
N ALA A 89 -1.11 5.98 5.06
CA ALA A 89 -1.14 4.83 5.96
C ALA A 89 -0.67 3.54 5.27
N TYR A 90 -1.03 3.33 4.01
CA TYR A 90 -0.60 2.15 3.24
C TYR A 90 0.90 2.18 2.96
N GLY A 91 1.43 3.35 2.64
CA GLY A 91 2.86 3.59 2.53
C GLY A 91 3.60 3.24 3.81
N GLU A 92 3.10 3.68 4.97
CA GLU A 92 3.69 3.35 6.26
C GLU A 92 3.66 1.85 6.55
N ILE A 93 2.51 1.19 6.36
CA ILE A 93 2.35 -0.26 6.56
C ILE A 93 3.31 -1.03 5.66
N TYR A 94 3.41 -0.62 4.40
CA TYR A 94 4.33 -1.18 3.43
C TYR A 94 5.81 -1.02 3.86
N SER A 95 6.15 0.17 4.37
CA SER A 95 7.49 0.47 4.91
C SER A 95 7.81 -0.31 6.18
N GLU A 96 6.83 -0.52 7.05
CA GLU A 96 6.99 -1.30 8.29
C GLU A 96 7.31 -2.76 7.99
N ILE A 97 6.59 -3.33 7.02
CA ILE A 97 6.82 -4.69 6.52
C ILE A 97 8.25 -4.82 5.96
N LEU A 98 8.75 -3.78 5.29
CA LEU A 98 10.10 -3.71 4.74
C LEU A 98 11.19 -3.70 5.79
N ASN A 99 11.09 -2.75 6.71
CA ASN A 99 12.23 -2.40 7.52
C ASN A 99 12.34 -3.23 8.79
N GLY A 100 11.33 -4.04 9.11
CA GLY A 100 11.30 -4.98 10.24
C GLY A 100 11.52 -4.36 11.63
N LYS A 101 11.83 -3.04 11.71
CA LYS A 101 12.06 -2.14 12.86
C LYS A 101 12.89 -0.85 12.58
N LEU A 102 13.25 -0.46 11.35
CA LEU A 102 14.10 0.74 11.13
C LEU A 102 13.47 1.87 10.29
N LYS A 103 13.28 3.02 10.93
CA LYS A 103 13.04 4.39 10.41
C LYS A 103 11.78 4.62 9.56
N HIS A 104 10.74 5.04 10.27
CA HIS A 104 9.38 5.36 9.82
C HIS A 104 9.20 6.56 8.87
N HIS A 105 10.20 7.44 8.72
CA HIS A 105 9.90 8.81 8.29
C HIS A 105 10.32 9.16 6.85
N GLU A 106 11.28 8.43 6.27
CA GLU A 106 11.85 8.80 4.97
C GLU A 106 11.02 8.29 3.80
N MET A 107 10.44 7.08 3.89
CA MET A 107 9.63 6.50 2.82
C MET A 107 8.24 7.14 2.71
N ALA A 108 7.55 7.41 3.82
CA ALA A 108 6.24 8.09 3.81
C ALA A 108 6.32 9.48 3.15
N ASN A 109 7.35 10.25 3.49
CA ASN A 109 7.62 11.55 2.88
C ASN A 109 7.92 11.46 1.37
N GLN A 110 8.61 10.39 0.95
CA GLN A 110 8.91 10.13 -0.45
C GLN A 110 7.67 9.71 -1.24
N LEU A 111 6.78 8.94 -0.62
CA LEU A 111 5.51 8.54 -1.17
C LEU A 111 4.56 9.70 -1.38
N GLN A 112 4.40 10.55 -0.37
CA GLN A 112 3.58 11.75 -0.47
C GLN A 112 4.05 12.64 -1.63
N LYS A 113 5.38 12.74 -1.86
CA LYS A 113 5.96 13.44 -3.00
C LYS A 113 5.64 12.76 -4.34
N ALA A 114 5.67 11.43 -4.40
CA ALA A 114 5.36 10.67 -5.61
C ALA A 114 3.89 10.83 -6.03
N VAL A 115 2.98 10.63 -5.08
CA VAL A 115 1.53 10.79 -5.27
C VAL A 115 1.19 12.23 -5.66
N SER A 116 1.79 13.22 -5.00
CA SER A 116 1.62 14.64 -5.34
C SER A 116 2.14 15.00 -6.74
N LYS A 117 3.25 14.39 -7.18
CA LYS A 117 3.79 14.59 -8.54
C LYS A 117 2.93 13.93 -9.62
N SER A 118 2.38 12.76 -9.34
CA SER A 118 1.46 12.06 -10.26
C SER A 118 0.16 12.84 -10.48
N ASN A 119 -0.37 13.48 -9.43
CA ASN A 119 -1.60 14.27 -9.53
C ASN A 119 -1.42 15.58 -10.33
N LYS A 120 -0.21 16.15 -10.35
CA LYS A 120 0.11 17.40 -11.06
C LYS A 120 0.24 17.23 -12.59
N LYS A 121 0.43 16.01 -13.09
CA LYS A 121 0.51 15.74 -14.54
C LYS A 121 -0.85 15.65 -15.23
N ASN A 122 -1.96 15.52 -14.49
CA ASN A 122 -3.31 15.41 -15.06
C ASN A 122 -4.11 16.72 -15.13
N SER A 123 -3.58 17.85 -14.62
CA SER A 123 -4.25 19.17 -14.68
C SER A 123 -3.83 20.05 -15.87
N GLY A 124 -3.26 19.45 -16.92
CA GLY A 124 -2.73 20.14 -18.10
C GLY A 124 -3.46 19.84 -19.42
N LYS A 125 -4.79 19.64 -19.44
CA LYS A 125 -5.55 19.58 -20.71
C LYS A 125 -6.06 20.98 -21.09
N LYS A 126 -5.25 21.61 -21.97
CA LYS A 126 -5.45 22.77 -22.86
C LYS A 126 -6.84 23.45 -22.87
N PRO A 127 -6.93 24.80 -22.78
CA PRO A 127 -8.10 25.50 -23.28
C PRO A 127 -8.13 25.41 -24.81
N VAL A 128 -9.27 24.94 -25.33
CA VAL A 128 -9.60 24.87 -26.75
C VAL A 128 -9.63 26.29 -27.34
N LYS A 129 -8.80 26.58 -28.34
CA LYS A 129 -8.93 27.80 -29.15
C LYS A 129 -10.16 27.66 -30.05
N ASN A 130 -11.25 28.33 -29.70
CA ASN A 130 -12.39 28.50 -30.59
C ASN A 130 -12.10 29.65 -31.58
N TYR A 131 -12.11 29.34 -32.87
CA TYR A 131 -12.19 30.31 -33.97
C TYR A 131 -13.63 30.82 -34.12
N ARG A 132 -13.81 32.14 -34.17
CA ARG A 132 -14.94 32.94 -34.72
C ARG A 132 -14.42 34.39 -34.79
N ASN A 133 -14.48 35.17 -35.86
CA ASN A 133 -14.99 35.08 -37.23
C ASN A 133 -13.95 35.70 -38.16
#